data_AF-A0A0M9ELG7-F1
#
_entry.id   AF-A0A0M9ELG7-F1
#
_cell.length_a   1.000
_cell.length_b   1.000
_cell.length_c   1.000
_cell.angle_alpha   90.00
_cell.angle_beta   90.00
_cell.angle_gamma   90.00
#
_symmetry.space_group_name_H-M   'P 1'
#
loop_
_entity.id
_entity.type
_entity.pdbx_description
1 polymer ?
#
loop_
_entity_poly.entity_id
_entity_poly.type
_entity_poly.pdbx_seq_one_letter_code
_entity_poly.pdbx_strand_id
1 'polypeptide(L)'
;MNINIPNLIKSAVPEAEGRNVQILSDNRSNYRDGNFLSGDFPRNPPKLYITGENDDFDETTLKEWRDEGFNVEYISMESCGNGFLKKIKSLSRENMAPCEKFGIVAYDDAAAVCLEHFHILDNNPEFKLGLLIAYYPTRIPDTNGKFPNSISALVHLAAGEEVGVVKQSQMVGIQGKKRVRRTKISSGLGTGGKLDLAYPSYTYEAEPGFAEHDLDEYDGVAADLAWSRSLAAARKVFGINPDLEVVVENNLQSKLYSKNLNQAISTWELIGGRDVFDTGASSLRG
;
A
#
# COMPACT_ATOMS: atom_id res chain seq x y z
N MET A 1 -34.72 -58.47 15.99
CA MET A 1 -35.67 -57.43 16.42
C MET A 1 -35.16 -56.11 15.84
N ASN A 2 -35.72 -55.67 14.71
CA ASN A 2 -35.23 -54.52 13.95
C ASN A 2 -35.85 -53.24 14.50
N ILE A 3 -35.02 -52.37 15.08
CA ILE A 3 -35.46 -51.07 15.60
C ILE A 3 -35.31 -50.06 14.46
N ASN A 4 -36.44 -49.53 14.03
CA ASN A 4 -36.58 -48.62 12.90
C ASN A 4 -36.27 -47.18 13.38
N ILE A 5 -35.13 -46.65 12.92
CA ILE A 5 -34.52 -45.37 13.32
C ILE A 5 -35.28 -44.07 12.91
N PRO A 6 -36.31 -44.02 12.02
CA PRO A 6 -36.87 -42.73 11.59
C PRO A 6 -37.73 -41.92 12.58
N ASN A 7 -38.07 -42.42 13.76
CA ASN A 7 -39.09 -41.78 14.62
C ASN A 7 -38.58 -41.08 15.90
N LEU A 8 -37.26 -40.91 16.08
CA LEU A 8 -36.73 -40.24 17.28
C LEU A 8 -36.46 -38.73 17.13
N ILE A 9 -36.64 -38.16 15.93
CA ILE A 9 -36.30 -36.75 15.63
C ILE A 9 -37.55 -35.83 15.65
N LYS A 10 -38.74 -36.36 15.95
CA LYS A 10 -40.01 -35.64 15.79
C LYS A 10 -40.66 -35.14 17.09
N SER A 11 -39.89 -34.84 18.14
CA SER A 11 -40.46 -34.43 19.44
C SER A 11 -39.88 -33.17 20.09
N ALA A 12 -39.09 -32.33 19.39
CA ALA A 12 -38.49 -31.16 20.03
C ALA A 12 -38.44 -29.87 19.20
N VAL A 13 -39.36 -29.65 18.25
CA VAL A 13 -39.49 -28.34 17.57
C VAL A 13 -40.97 -28.03 17.32
N PRO A 14 -41.54 -26.94 17.87
CA PRO A 14 -42.85 -26.47 17.42
C PRO A 14 -42.74 -25.95 15.99
N GLU A 15 -43.68 -26.36 15.15
CA GLU A 15 -43.82 -25.91 13.76
C GLU A 15 -43.92 -24.37 13.70
N ALA A 16 -42.96 -23.75 13.02
CA ALA A 16 -43.05 -22.34 12.62
C ALA A 16 -42.94 -22.29 11.10
N GLU A 17 -44.09 -22.35 10.43
CA GLU A 17 -44.20 -22.10 8.99
C GLU A 17 -43.68 -20.70 8.65
N GLY A 18 -42.84 -20.60 7.60
CA GLY A 18 -42.55 -19.32 6.92
C GLY A 18 -41.21 -18.63 7.20
N ARG A 19 -40.16 -19.31 7.70
CA ARG A 19 -38.80 -18.74 7.78
C ARG A 19 -37.77 -19.64 7.08
N ASN A 20 -37.12 -19.13 6.03
CA ASN A 20 -36.12 -19.85 5.23
C ASN A 20 -34.71 -19.88 5.87
N VAL A 21 -34.58 -19.60 7.17
CA VAL A 21 -33.28 -19.59 7.86
C VAL A 21 -33.39 -20.39 9.13
N GLN A 22 -32.83 -21.60 9.10
CA GLN A 22 -32.63 -22.43 10.28
C GLN A 22 -31.18 -22.25 10.72
N ILE A 23 -30.95 -21.57 11.84
CA ILE A 23 -29.62 -21.47 12.44
C ILE A 23 -29.37 -22.80 13.17
N LEU A 24 -28.65 -23.71 12.52
CA LEU A 24 -28.10 -24.89 13.17
C LEU A 24 -26.88 -24.42 13.99
N SER A 25 -27.05 -24.35 15.31
CA SER A 25 -25.91 -24.20 16.21
C SER A 25 -25.11 -25.49 16.21
N ASP A 26 -24.08 -25.58 15.36
CA ASP A 26 -23.18 -26.72 15.31
C ASP A 26 -22.02 -26.48 16.29
N ASN A 27 -21.98 -27.28 17.35
CA ASN A 27 -20.97 -27.21 18.41
C ASN A 27 -19.77 -28.10 18.03
N ARG A 28 -19.09 -27.74 16.94
CA ARG A 28 -17.86 -28.41 16.47
C ARG A 28 -16.67 -27.46 16.61
N SER A 29 -15.50 -28.04 16.91
CA SER A 29 -14.24 -27.36 17.19
C SER A 29 -13.96 -26.22 16.20
N ASN A 30 -13.69 -25.03 16.74
CA ASN A 30 -13.37 -23.79 16.01
C ASN A 30 -12.18 -23.96 15.05
N TYR A 31 -12.45 -24.42 13.82
CA TYR A 31 -11.60 -24.10 12.68
C TYR A 31 -11.99 -22.71 12.21
N ARG A 32 -11.30 -21.70 12.71
CA ARG A 32 -11.26 -20.37 12.07
C ARG A 32 -10.48 -20.51 10.78
N ASP A 33 -11.09 -21.09 9.75
CA ASP A 33 -10.53 -21.09 8.41
C ASP A 33 -10.66 -19.66 7.87
N GLY A 34 -9.58 -18.88 8.01
CA GLY A 34 -9.44 -17.52 7.45
C GLY A 34 -9.50 -17.47 5.92
N ASN A 35 -9.70 -18.63 5.27
CA ASN A 35 -9.68 -18.81 3.84
C ASN A 35 -11.04 -19.16 3.21
N PHE A 36 -12.13 -19.24 3.99
CA PHE A 36 -13.45 -19.60 3.44
C PHE A 36 -14.04 -18.55 2.48
N LEU A 37 -13.52 -17.32 2.45
CA LEU A 37 -14.08 -16.22 1.64
C LEU A 37 -13.06 -15.38 0.84
N SER A 38 -11.77 -15.71 0.84
CA SER A 38 -10.72 -14.71 0.55
C SER A 38 -9.99 -14.82 -0.79
N GLY A 39 -10.04 -15.94 -1.51
CA GLY A 39 -9.26 -16.13 -2.76
C GLY A 39 -10.05 -16.03 -4.07
N ASP A 40 -11.21 -16.69 -4.13
CA ASP A 40 -11.84 -17.05 -5.41
C ASP A 40 -13.08 -16.23 -5.80
N PHE A 41 -13.37 -15.15 -5.08
CA PHE A 41 -14.39 -14.21 -5.53
C PHE A 41 -13.79 -13.32 -6.62
N PRO A 42 -14.39 -13.25 -7.83
CA PRO A 42 -13.93 -12.34 -8.87
C PRO A 42 -14.08 -10.91 -8.34
N ARG A 43 -12.96 -10.31 -7.92
CA ARG A 43 -12.88 -8.91 -7.57
C ARG A 43 -12.44 -8.15 -8.81
N ASN A 44 -13.18 -7.11 -9.16
CA ASN A 44 -12.68 -6.17 -10.14
C ASN A 44 -11.36 -5.57 -9.61
N PRO A 45 -10.36 -5.34 -10.48
CA PRO A 45 -9.14 -4.66 -10.10
C PRO A 45 -9.49 -3.33 -9.40
N PRO A 46 -8.91 -3.04 -8.21
CA PRO A 46 -9.27 -1.84 -7.47
C PRO A 46 -9.01 -0.58 -8.28
N LYS A 47 -9.96 0.36 -8.27
CA LYS A 47 -9.84 1.60 -9.04
C LYS A 47 -8.86 2.57 -8.38
N LEU A 48 -7.87 3.00 -9.14
CA LEU A 48 -6.83 3.94 -8.70
C LEU A 48 -6.77 5.10 -9.70
N TYR A 49 -6.99 6.32 -9.23
CA TYR A 49 -6.83 7.51 -10.03
C TYR A 49 -5.46 8.11 -9.76
N ILE A 50 -4.71 8.38 -10.82
CA ILE A 50 -3.43 9.08 -10.73
C ILE A 50 -3.66 10.51 -11.24
N THR A 51 -3.11 11.51 -10.56
CA THR A 51 -3.30 12.90 -10.95
C THR A 51 -2.03 13.72 -10.77
N GLY A 52 -1.71 14.53 -11.76
CA GLY A 52 -0.57 15.44 -11.79
C GLY A 52 -0.96 16.79 -12.38
N GLU A 53 0.00 17.71 -12.43
CA GLU A 53 -0.22 19.05 -12.99
C GLU A 53 -0.44 19.01 -14.50
N ASN A 54 0.43 18.31 -15.23
CA ASN A 54 0.54 18.37 -16.68
C ASN A 54 -0.25 17.27 -17.40
N ASP A 55 -0.52 17.47 -18.69
CA ASP A 55 -1.16 16.44 -19.54
C ASP A 55 -0.27 15.22 -19.82
N ASP A 56 1.04 15.45 -19.97
CA ASP A 56 2.03 14.40 -20.19
C ASP A 56 2.61 13.97 -18.84
N PHE A 57 2.24 12.78 -18.38
CA PHE A 57 2.69 12.19 -17.11
C PHE A 57 3.47 10.90 -17.36
N ASP A 58 4.38 10.56 -16.44
CA ASP A 58 5.26 9.40 -16.55
C ASP A 58 4.50 8.06 -16.75
N GLU A 59 4.57 7.55 -17.99
CA GLU A 59 3.97 6.28 -18.38
C GLU A 59 4.59 5.07 -17.67
N THR A 60 5.85 5.17 -17.22
CA THR A 60 6.50 4.10 -16.43
C THR A 60 5.77 3.93 -15.11
N THR A 61 5.57 5.03 -14.39
CA THR A 61 4.78 5.04 -13.14
C THR A 61 3.37 4.53 -13.35
N LEU A 62 2.67 4.95 -14.42
CA LEU A 62 1.31 4.45 -14.71
C LEU A 62 1.30 2.95 -14.95
N LYS A 63 2.30 2.43 -15.68
CA LYS A 63 2.44 1.01 -15.97
C LYS A 63 2.74 0.20 -14.72
N GLU A 64 3.63 0.65 -13.84
CA GLU A 64 3.96 -0.05 -12.59
C GLU A 64 2.72 -0.26 -11.72
N TRP A 65 1.85 0.74 -11.60
CA TRP A 65 0.58 0.59 -10.88
C TRP A 65 -0.37 -0.41 -11.57
N ARG A 66 -0.40 -0.46 -12.90
CA ARG A 66 -1.20 -1.45 -13.64
C ARG A 66 -0.65 -2.86 -13.48
N ASP A 67 0.67 -3.02 -13.50
CA ASP A 67 1.37 -4.30 -13.32
C ASP A 67 1.15 -4.87 -11.90
N GLU A 68 0.93 -4.00 -10.92
CA GLU A 68 0.49 -4.36 -9.55
C GLU A 68 -1.00 -4.76 -9.45
N GLY A 69 -1.73 -4.74 -10.57
CA GLY A 69 -3.11 -5.21 -10.65
C GLY A 69 -4.17 -4.15 -10.32
N PHE A 70 -3.83 -2.86 -10.39
CA PHE A 70 -4.79 -1.76 -10.24
C PHE A 70 -5.43 -1.36 -11.58
N ASN A 71 -6.70 -0.94 -11.54
CA ASN A 71 -7.33 -0.27 -12.67
C ASN A 71 -7.01 1.24 -12.61
N VAL A 72 -6.01 1.65 -13.38
CA VAL A 72 -5.41 2.99 -13.34
C VAL A 72 -6.03 3.92 -14.37
N GLU A 73 -6.53 5.08 -13.92
CA GLU A 73 -6.99 6.19 -14.76
C GLU A 73 -6.20 7.46 -14.42
N TYR A 74 -5.57 8.09 -15.41
CA TYR A 74 -4.87 9.36 -15.23
C TYR A 74 -5.82 10.55 -15.41
N ILE A 75 -5.70 11.55 -14.53
CA ILE A 75 -6.47 12.79 -14.56
C ILE A 75 -5.49 13.97 -14.42
N SER A 76 -5.28 14.68 -15.53
CA SER A 76 -4.48 15.91 -15.55
C SER A 76 -5.25 17.10 -14.97
N MET A 77 -4.55 17.91 -14.18
CA MET A 77 -5.06 19.20 -13.70
C MET A 77 -5.08 20.26 -14.81
N GLU A 78 -4.09 20.29 -15.70
CA GLU A 78 -4.01 21.19 -16.86
C GLU A 78 -5.23 21.01 -17.78
N SER A 79 -5.48 19.78 -18.27
CA SER A 79 -6.66 19.43 -19.06
C SER A 79 -7.98 19.81 -18.38
N CYS A 80 -8.06 19.68 -17.06
CA CYS A 80 -9.27 19.99 -16.32
C CYS A 80 -9.43 21.49 -16.01
N GLY A 81 -8.35 22.27 -16.02
CA GLY A 81 -8.28 23.65 -15.58
C GLY A 81 -9.04 23.89 -14.26
N ASN A 82 -9.89 24.92 -14.26
CA ASN A 82 -10.74 25.26 -13.10
C ASN A 82 -11.75 24.17 -12.72
N GLY A 83 -11.98 23.18 -13.58
CA GLY A 83 -12.88 22.06 -13.36
C GLY A 83 -12.26 20.88 -12.61
N PHE A 84 -10.96 20.91 -12.31
CA PHE A 84 -10.25 19.79 -11.70
C PHE A 84 -10.92 19.26 -10.42
N LEU A 85 -11.15 20.15 -9.44
CA LEU A 85 -11.80 19.76 -8.19
C LEU A 85 -13.23 19.22 -8.41
N LYS A 86 -13.95 19.71 -9.44
CA LYS A 86 -15.28 19.21 -9.79
C LYS A 86 -15.19 17.77 -10.33
N LYS A 87 -14.17 17.46 -11.14
CA LYS A 87 -13.89 16.09 -11.64
C LYS A 87 -13.49 15.16 -10.48
N ILE A 88 -12.59 15.57 -9.59
CA ILE A 88 -12.23 14.78 -8.40
C ILE A 88 -13.45 14.47 -7.53
N LYS A 89 -14.34 15.45 -7.31
CA LYS A 89 -15.61 15.26 -6.59
C LYS A 89 -16.63 14.37 -7.31
N SER A 90 -16.54 14.24 -8.63
CA SER A 90 -17.45 13.37 -9.37
C SER A 90 -17.02 11.91 -9.34
N LEU A 91 -15.76 11.61 -9.03
CA LEU A 91 -15.24 10.24 -8.98
C LEU A 91 -16.04 9.36 -8.01
N SER A 92 -16.49 9.91 -6.88
CA SER A 92 -17.32 9.19 -5.92
C SER A 92 -18.69 8.74 -6.46
N ARG A 93 -19.13 9.34 -7.58
CA ARG A 93 -20.44 9.08 -8.23
C ARG A 93 -20.31 8.28 -9.53
N GLU A 94 -19.09 8.02 -9.99
CA GLU A 94 -18.87 7.11 -11.13
C GLU A 94 -19.34 5.70 -10.72
N ASN A 95 -19.78 4.89 -11.69
CA ASN A 95 -20.43 3.58 -11.49
C ASN A 95 -19.57 2.60 -10.68
N MET A 96 -19.57 2.76 -9.36
CA MET A 96 -18.92 1.88 -8.39
C MET A 96 -19.95 1.01 -7.72
N ALA A 97 -19.60 -0.25 -7.48
CA ALA A 97 -20.45 -1.15 -6.73
C ALA A 97 -20.69 -0.63 -5.29
N PRO A 98 -21.77 -1.06 -4.64
CA PRO A 98 -21.96 -0.82 -3.21
C PRO A 98 -20.73 -1.29 -2.41
N CYS A 99 -20.29 -0.47 -1.45
CA CYS A 99 -19.09 -0.71 -0.63
C CYS A 99 -17.73 -0.76 -1.38
N GLU A 100 -17.70 -0.53 -2.69
CA GLU A 100 -16.46 -0.37 -3.44
C GLU A 100 -15.79 0.97 -3.09
N LYS A 101 -14.48 0.93 -2.93
CA LYS A 101 -13.63 2.10 -2.66
C LYS A 101 -12.68 2.33 -3.84
N PHE A 102 -12.28 3.58 -4.00
CA PHE A 102 -11.22 3.97 -4.92
C PHE A 102 -10.07 4.64 -4.17
N GLY A 103 -8.93 4.76 -4.85
CA GLY A 103 -7.75 5.46 -4.36
C GLY A 103 -7.37 6.62 -5.27
N ILE A 104 -6.65 7.59 -4.70
CA ILE A 104 -6.01 8.67 -5.45
C ILE A 104 -4.52 8.66 -5.12
N VAL A 105 -3.67 8.67 -6.15
CA VAL A 105 -2.24 9.01 -6.07
C VAL A 105 -2.07 10.34 -6.78
N ALA A 106 -1.66 11.36 -6.05
CA ALA A 106 -1.57 12.72 -6.56
C ALA A 106 -0.15 13.24 -6.47
N TYR A 107 0.27 13.98 -7.48
CA TYR A 107 1.60 14.58 -7.61
C TYR A 107 1.48 16.12 -7.60
N ASP A 108 2.51 16.79 -7.09
CA ASP A 108 2.67 18.25 -7.10
C ASP A 108 1.43 19.05 -6.62
N ASP A 109 1.01 20.06 -7.37
CA ASP A 109 -0.08 20.97 -7.00
C ASP A 109 -1.44 20.25 -6.97
N ALA A 110 -1.61 19.20 -7.79
CA ALA A 110 -2.78 18.33 -7.74
C ALA A 110 -2.87 17.59 -6.39
N ALA A 111 -1.71 17.19 -5.83
CA ALA A 111 -1.62 16.58 -4.51
C ALA A 111 -2.06 17.54 -3.40
N ALA A 112 -1.61 18.80 -3.47
CA ALA A 112 -2.03 19.84 -2.54
C ALA A 112 -3.56 20.03 -2.55
N VAL A 113 -4.17 20.10 -3.74
CA VAL A 113 -5.63 20.25 -3.88
C VAL A 113 -6.37 19.04 -3.29
N CYS A 114 -5.91 17.82 -3.56
CA CYS A 114 -6.54 16.60 -3.05
C CYS A 114 -6.44 16.50 -1.52
N LEU A 115 -5.26 16.77 -0.95
CA LEU A 115 -5.04 16.74 0.50
C LEU A 115 -5.96 17.74 1.22
N GLU A 116 -5.98 19.00 0.76
CA GLU A 116 -6.84 20.02 1.37
C GLU A 116 -8.33 19.67 1.29
N HIS A 117 -8.77 19.12 0.16
CA HIS A 117 -10.17 18.76 -0.04
C HIS A 117 -10.59 17.62 0.90
N PHE A 118 -9.85 16.52 0.89
CA PHE A 118 -10.22 15.30 1.61
C PHE A 118 -9.82 15.28 3.09
N HIS A 119 -9.11 16.30 3.57
CA HIS A 119 -8.89 16.51 5.01
C HIS A 119 -10.19 16.81 5.78
N ILE A 120 -11.23 17.27 5.08
CA ILE A 120 -12.56 17.55 5.64
C ILE A 120 -13.45 16.31 5.50
N LEU A 121 -14.03 15.84 6.62
CA LEU A 121 -14.86 14.64 6.69
C LEU A 121 -16.01 14.62 5.67
N ASP A 122 -16.74 15.73 5.54
CA ASP A 122 -17.93 15.83 4.69
C ASP A 122 -17.61 15.78 3.18
N ASN A 123 -16.32 15.88 2.81
CA ASN A 123 -15.87 15.82 1.42
C ASN A 123 -15.63 14.39 0.91
N ASN A 124 -15.88 13.36 1.73
CA ASN A 124 -15.83 11.95 1.32
C ASN A 124 -17.20 11.27 1.53
N PRO A 125 -18.21 11.62 0.71
CA PRO A 125 -19.55 11.03 0.82
C PRO A 125 -19.48 9.51 0.63
N GLU A 126 -20.29 8.78 1.40
CA GLU A 126 -20.36 7.31 1.36
C GLU A 126 -19.03 6.59 1.67
N PHE A 127 -18.01 7.32 2.14
CA PHE A 127 -16.67 6.80 2.45
C PHE A 127 -16.00 6.06 1.27
N LYS A 128 -16.25 6.55 0.04
CA LYS A 128 -15.77 5.94 -1.21
C LYS A 128 -14.27 6.10 -1.43
N LEU A 129 -13.67 7.22 -1.04
CA LEU A 129 -12.22 7.36 -1.07
C LEU A 129 -11.62 6.59 0.12
N GLY A 130 -10.80 5.58 -0.17
CA GLY A 130 -10.12 4.77 0.84
C GLY A 130 -8.63 5.05 0.99
N LEU A 131 -7.98 5.51 -0.07
CA LEU A 131 -6.53 5.73 -0.15
C LEU A 131 -6.26 7.11 -0.74
N LEU A 132 -5.38 7.89 -0.11
CA LEU A 132 -4.89 9.15 -0.65
C LEU A 132 -3.37 9.22 -0.46
N ILE A 133 -2.62 9.13 -1.55
CA ILE A 133 -1.17 9.24 -1.56
C ILE A 133 -0.80 10.55 -2.25
N ALA A 134 0.06 11.34 -1.63
CA ALA A 134 0.51 12.62 -2.14
C ALA A 134 2.04 12.64 -2.28
N TYR A 135 2.52 12.93 -3.48
CA TYR A 135 3.93 13.10 -3.82
C TYR A 135 4.26 14.59 -3.95
N TYR A 136 5.26 15.03 -3.16
CA TYR A 136 5.77 16.41 -3.10
C TYR A 136 4.70 17.51 -3.25
N PRO A 137 3.65 17.49 -2.40
CA PRO A 137 2.63 18.53 -2.46
C PRO A 137 3.19 19.90 -2.09
N THR A 138 2.87 20.92 -2.88
CA THR A 138 3.24 22.34 -2.59
C THR A 138 2.62 22.85 -1.28
N ARG A 139 1.50 22.27 -0.85
CA ARG A 139 0.78 22.60 0.38
C ARG A 139 0.24 21.35 1.07
N ILE A 140 0.30 21.34 2.40
CA ILE A 140 -0.25 20.28 3.24
C ILE A 140 -1.29 20.85 4.22
N PRO A 141 -2.28 20.05 4.65
CA PRO A 141 -3.24 20.46 5.67
C PRO A 141 -2.58 20.61 7.04
N ASP A 142 -3.36 20.97 8.06
CA ASP A 142 -2.85 21.19 9.41
C ASP A 142 -2.11 19.93 9.91
N THR A 143 -0.85 20.13 10.33
CA THR A 143 0.06 19.07 10.77
C THR A 143 -0.50 18.28 11.96
N ASN A 144 -1.34 18.91 12.78
CA ASN A 144 -1.98 18.27 13.93
C ASN A 144 -3.39 17.72 13.61
N GLY A 145 -3.93 18.06 12.44
CA GLY A 145 -5.25 17.62 12.00
C GLY A 145 -5.20 16.23 11.38
N LYS A 146 -5.95 15.29 11.96
CA LYS A 146 -6.06 13.93 11.40
C LYS A 146 -6.99 13.93 10.20
N PHE A 147 -6.66 13.12 9.20
CA PHE A 147 -7.61 12.77 8.15
C PHE A 147 -8.78 11.96 8.72
N PRO A 148 -9.96 11.99 8.08
CA PRO A 148 -11.05 11.07 8.37
C PRO A 148 -10.59 9.61 8.42
N ASN A 149 -11.07 8.83 9.40
CA ASN A 149 -10.66 7.43 9.59
C ASN A 149 -10.97 6.51 8.39
N SER A 150 -11.85 6.93 7.49
CA SER A 150 -12.15 6.20 6.25
C SER A 150 -11.03 6.29 5.21
N ILE A 151 -10.13 7.29 5.32
CA ILE A 151 -9.09 7.61 4.35
C ILE A 151 -7.73 7.25 4.96
N SER A 152 -7.01 6.34 4.31
CA SER A 152 -5.60 6.11 4.57
C SER A 152 -4.77 7.12 3.78
N ALA A 153 -4.39 8.23 4.43
CA ALA A 153 -3.52 9.24 3.84
C ALA A 153 -2.02 8.90 4.01
N LEU A 154 -1.22 9.16 2.98
CA LEU A 154 0.24 9.04 2.99
C LEU A 154 0.84 10.20 2.20
N VAL A 155 1.88 10.85 2.75
CA VAL A 155 2.53 11.99 2.09
C VAL A 155 4.03 11.78 1.97
N HIS A 156 4.56 12.01 0.78
CA HIS A 156 5.98 11.99 0.45
C HIS A 156 6.45 13.41 0.16
N LEU A 157 7.54 13.84 0.79
CA LEU A 157 8.01 15.23 0.74
C LEU A 157 9.48 15.29 0.33
N ALA A 158 9.84 16.25 -0.51
CA ALA A 158 11.22 16.62 -0.80
C ALA A 158 11.83 17.33 0.43
N ALA A 159 12.99 16.88 0.88
CA ALA A 159 13.68 17.47 2.03
C ALA A 159 14.30 18.81 1.62
N GLY A 160 14.29 19.78 2.55
CA GLY A 160 14.89 21.09 2.32
C GLY A 160 13.97 22.10 1.64
N GLU A 161 12.83 21.67 1.08
CA GLU A 161 11.84 22.57 0.51
C GLU A 161 10.91 23.18 1.57
N GLU A 162 10.39 24.37 1.27
CA GLU A 162 9.34 25.01 2.04
C GLU A 162 7.96 24.63 1.52
N VAL A 163 7.19 23.95 2.36
CA VAL A 163 5.82 23.56 2.05
C VAL A 163 4.83 24.47 2.78
N GLY A 164 3.75 24.84 2.09
CA GLY A 164 2.68 25.65 2.68
C GLY A 164 1.80 24.82 3.62
N VAL A 165 1.81 25.11 4.91
CA VAL A 165 0.90 24.49 5.88
C VAL A 165 -0.41 25.27 5.94
N VAL A 166 -1.50 24.59 5.64
CA VAL A 166 -2.85 25.17 5.58
C VAL A 166 -3.59 24.86 6.88
N LYS A 167 -3.88 25.91 7.65
CA LYS A 167 -4.78 25.83 8.81
C LYS A 167 -6.14 26.41 8.45
N GLN A 168 -7.16 25.56 8.53
CA GLN A 168 -8.56 25.96 8.43
C GLN A 168 -9.22 25.75 9.78
N SER A 169 -9.53 26.84 10.49
CA SER A 169 -10.33 26.77 11.71
C SER A 169 -11.77 26.42 11.34
N GLN A 170 -12.19 25.18 11.55
CA GLN A 170 -13.61 24.80 11.46
C GLN A 170 -14.18 24.68 12.87
N MET A 171 -15.23 25.47 13.15
CA MET A 171 -16.12 25.31 14.31
C MET A 171 -17.46 24.86 13.75
N VAL A 172 -18.21 24.02 14.47
CA VAL A 172 -19.50 23.46 14.01
C VAL A 172 -20.38 24.56 13.39
N GLY A 173 -20.69 24.45 12.10
CA GLY A 173 -21.54 25.40 11.35
C GLY A 173 -20.85 26.67 10.81
N ILE A 174 -19.57 26.91 11.07
CA ILE A 174 -18.82 28.08 10.58
C ILE A 174 -17.48 27.63 9.96
N GLN A 175 -17.34 27.79 8.65
CA GLN A 175 -16.07 27.62 7.95
C GLN A 175 -15.21 28.88 8.15
N GLY A 176 -14.20 28.80 9.03
CA GLY A 176 -13.31 29.92 9.29
C GLY A 176 -12.34 30.20 8.14
N LYS A 177 -11.66 31.37 8.22
CA LYS A 177 -10.72 31.84 7.21
C LYS A 177 -9.50 30.92 7.09
N LYS A 178 -9.21 30.45 5.87
CA LYS A 178 -8.01 29.67 5.53
C LYS A 178 -6.74 30.50 5.75
N ARG A 179 -5.75 29.98 6.49
CA ARG A 179 -4.43 30.61 6.67
C ARG A 179 -3.34 29.65 6.18
N VAL A 180 -2.43 30.16 5.35
CA VAL A 180 -1.29 29.39 4.84
C VAL A 180 -0.02 29.91 5.51
N ARG A 181 0.79 29.02 6.09
CA ARG A 181 2.09 29.32 6.68
C ARG A 181 3.15 28.45 6.03
N ARG A 182 4.12 29.07 5.35
CA ARG A 182 5.28 28.35 4.81
C ARG A 182 6.15 27.85 5.97
N THR A 183 6.48 26.56 5.93
CA THR A 183 7.32 25.91 6.95
C THR A 183 8.33 25.03 6.23
N LYS A 184 9.62 25.18 6.56
CA LYS A 184 10.66 24.29 6.06
C LYS A 184 10.50 22.93 6.70
N ILE A 185 10.45 21.89 5.88
CA ILE A 185 10.32 20.52 6.38
C ILE A 185 11.72 20.06 6.80
N SER A 186 11.91 19.78 8.09
CA SER A 186 13.13 19.14 8.57
C SER A 186 13.16 17.68 8.12
N SER A 187 14.33 17.18 7.72
CA SER A 187 14.54 15.74 7.52
C SER A 187 14.09 14.99 8.77
N GLY A 188 13.11 14.09 8.62
CA GLY A 188 12.53 13.37 9.75
C GLY A 188 13.51 12.41 10.43
N LEU A 189 13.07 11.71 11.47
CA LEU A 189 13.92 10.79 12.23
C LEU A 189 14.23 9.49 11.45
N GLY A 190 15.49 9.04 11.48
CA GLY A 190 15.95 7.77 10.89
C GLY A 190 16.33 7.83 9.40
N THR A 191 16.75 6.70 8.83
CA THR A 191 17.24 6.54 7.43
C THR A 191 16.16 6.74 6.34
N GLY A 192 15.00 7.29 6.71
CA GLY A 192 13.88 7.49 5.80
C GLY A 192 12.95 8.64 6.21
N GLY A 193 13.39 9.52 7.11
CA GLY A 193 12.80 10.85 7.27
C GLY A 193 11.34 10.91 7.72
N LYS A 194 10.84 10.00 8.57
CA LYS A 194 9.44 10.06 9.01
C LYS A 194 9.18 11.34 9.81
N LEU A 195 8.14 12.09 9.44
CA LEU A 195 7.72 13.31 10.12
C LEU A 195 6.74 13.02 11.26
N ASP A 196 6.78 13.86 12.29
CA ASP A 196 5.81 13.85 13.39
C ASP A 196 4.57 14.68 13.00
N LEU A 197 3.78 14.14 12.08
CA LEU A 197 2.49 14.69 11.65
C LEU A 197 1.35 13.76 12.10
N ALA A 198 0.13 14.29 12.16
CA ALA A 198 -1.08 13.55 12.50
C ALA A 198 -1.45 12.46 11.46
N TYR A 199 -0.76 12.42 10.33
CA TYR A 199 -0.89 11.43 9.26
C TYR A 199 0.51 10.94 8.81
N PRO A 200 0.63 9.72 8.29
CA PRO A 200 1.91 9.18 7.81
C PRO A 200 2.57 10.10 6.78
N SER A 201 3.80 10.53 7.05
CA SER A 201 4.56 11.37 6.13
C SER A 201 6.05 11.09 6.21
N TYR A 202 6.72 11.13 5.06
CA TYR A 202 8.14 10.80 4.91
C TYR A 202 8.84 11.87 4.08
N THR A 203 10.09 12.18 4.44
CA THR A 203 10.96 13.08 3.68
C THR A 203 12.06 12.32 2.96
N TYR A 204 12.45 12.81 1.79
CA TYR A 204 13.51 12.25 0.96
C TYR A 204 14.54 13.32 0.64
N GLU A 205 15.82 12.99 0.66
CA GLU A 205 16.90 13.92 0.27
C GLU A 205 16.97 14.07 -1.26
N ALA A 206 15.89 14.57 -1.87
CA ALA A 206 15.73 14.76 -3.30
C ALA A 206 14.85 15.98 -3.60
N GLU A 207 14.82 16.43 -4.85
CA GLU A 207 14.00 17.55 -5.33
C GLU A 207 12.58 17.10 -5.71
N PRO A 208 11.56 17.98 -5.72
CA PRO A 208 10.25 17.66 -6.29
C PRO A 208 10.39 17.11 -7.71
N GLY A 209 9.58 16.11 -8.06
CA GLY A 209 9.74 15.37 -9.31
C GLY A 209 10.60 14.10 -9.17
N PHE A 210 11.22 13.85 -8.02
CA PHE A 210 12.11 12.69 -7.81
C PHE A 210 11.50 11.32 -8.11
N ALA A 211 10.17 11.21 -8.16
CA ALA A 211 9.45 9.96 -8.36
C ALA A 211 8.95 9.75 -9.80
N GLU A 212 9.17 10.71 -10.71
CA GLU A 212 8.77 10.63 -12.12
C GLU A 212 9.99 10.29 -12.97
N HIS A 213 9.96 9.18 -13.72
CA HIS A 213 11.14 8.62 -14.39
C HIS A 213 11.63 9.44 -15.58
N ASP A 214 10.80 10.32 -16.11
CA ASP A 214 11.06 11.16 -17.28
C ASP A 214 11.53 12.58 -16.92
N LEU A 215 11.58 12.92 -15.63
CA LEU A 215 12.10 14.19 -15.12
C LEU A 215 13.60 14.13 -14.81
N ASP A 216 14.28 15.28 -14.95
CA ASP A 216 15.70 15.41 -14.62
C ASP A 216 15.93 15.27 -13.10
N GLU A 217 14.93 15.60 -12.30
CA GLU A 217 14.90 15.52 -10.84
C GLU A 217 14.77 14.08 -10.33
N TYR A 218 14.56 13.09 -11.20
CA TYR A 218 14.39 11.68 -10.85
C TYR A 218 15.55 11.16 -9.98
N ASP A 219 15.21 10.66 -8.79
CA ASP A 219 16.15 9.97 -7.90
C ASP A 219 15.62 8.56 -7.63
N GLY A 220 16.25 7.56 -8.24
CA GLY A 220 15.80 6.17 -8.14
C GLY A 220 15.74 5.63 -6.72
N VAL A 221 16.60 6.08 -5.80
CA VAL A 221 16.58 5.60 -4.42
C VAL A 221 15.40 6.21 -3.66
N ALA A 222 15.18 7.51 -3.82
CA ALA A 222 14.03 8.19 -3.23
C ALA A 222 12.72 7.66 -3.82
N ALA A 223 12.67 7.47 -5.15
CA ALA A 223 11.55 6.91 -5.89
C ALA A 223 11.20 5.51 -5.40
N ASP A 224 12.17 4.59 -5.34
CA ASP A 224 11.96 3.21 -4.87
C ASP A 224 11.43 3.14 -3.44
N LEU A 225 11.98 3.97 -2.54
CA LEU A 225 11.54 4.04 -1.15
C LEU A 225 10.12 4.59 -1.04
N ALA A 226 9.80 5.65 -1.80
CA ALA A 226 8.45 6.23 -1.83
C ALA A 226 7.45 5.25 -2.44
N TRP A 227 7.80 4.62 -3.55
CA TRP A 227 7.04 3.58 -4.24
C TRP A 227 6.69 2.42 -3.31
N SER A 228 7.69 1.83 -2.64
CA SER A 228 7.48 0.71 -1.72
C SER A 228 6.47 1.04 -0.62
N ARG A 229 6.55 2.26 -0.06
CA ARG A 229 5.62 2.75 0.97
C ARG A 229 4.22 3.00 0.41
N SER A 230 4.13 3.57 -0.79
CA SER A 230 2.87 3.80 -1.50
C SER A 230 2.14 2.51 -1.80
N LEU A 231 2.85 1.54 -2.38
CA LEU A 231 2.32 0.24 -2.72
C LEU A 231 1.86 -0.53 -1.48
N ALA A 232 2.63 -0.48 -0.38
CA ALA A 232 2.22 -1.07 0.90
C ALA A 232 0.93 -0.44 1.45
N ALA A 233 0.77 0.88 1.35
CA ALA A 233 -0.46 1.57 1.75
C ALA A 233 -1.65 1.18 0.88
N ALA A 234 -1.47 1.10 -0.44
CA ALA A 234 -2.50 0.69 -1.38
C ALA A 234 -2.96 -0.75 -1.12
N ARG A 235 -2.00 -1.69 -1.05
CA ARG A 235 -2.26 -3.10 -0.77
C ARG A 235 -3.05 -3.30 0.52
N LYS A 236 -2.70 -2.56 1.57
CA LYS A 236 -3.42 -2.59 2.85
C LYS A 236 -4.87 -2.11 2.72
N VAL A 237 -5.13 -1.02 2.00
CA VAL A 237 -6.49 -0.47 1.85
C VAL A 237 -7.38 -1.39 1.03
N PHE A 238 -6.85 -1.97 -0.04
CA PHE A 238 -7.62 -2.81 -0.97
C PHE A 238 -7.61 -4.30 -0.61
N GLY A 239 -6.95 -4.68 0.49
CA GLY A 239 -6.86 -6.07 0.93
C GLY A 239 -6.10 -6.97 -0.06
N ILE A 240 -5.18 -6.38 -0.84
CA ILE A 240 -4.27 -7.12 -1.70
C ILE A 240 -3.13 -7.59 -0.81
N ASN A 241 -3.22 -8.82 -0.31
CA ASN A 241 -2.12 -9.47 0.38
C ASN A 241 -1.39 -10.35 -0.63
N PRO A 242 -0.24 -9.90 -1.19
CA PRO A 242 0.62 -10.81 -1.93
C PRO A 242 1.08 -11.92 -0.98
N ASP A 243 1.16 -13.16 -1.48
CA ASP A 243 1.69 -14.28 -0.72
C ASP A 243 3.21 -14.09 -0.53
N LEU A 244 3.57 -13.40 0.56
CA LEU A 244 4.96 -13.12 0.92
C LEU A 244 5.66 -14.35 1.47
N GLU A 245 4.93 -15.41 1.87
CA GLU A 245 5.54 -16.63 2.41
C GLU A 245 6.41 -17.29 1.34
N VAL A 246 5.94 -17.35 0.09
CA VAL A 246 6.73 -17.89 -1.03
C VAL A 246 8.02 -17.11 -1.26
N VAL A 247 7.97 -15.78 -1.20
CA VAL A 247 9.16 -14.92 -1.38
C VAL A 247 10.13 -15.08 -0.22
N VAL A 248 9.63 -15.19 1.01
CA VAL A 248 10.44 -15.42 2.21
C VAL A 248 11.06 -16.83 2.17
N GLU A 249 10.30 -17.86 1.84
CA GLU A 249 10.75 -19.25 1.67
C GLU A 249 11.87 -19.32 0.63
N ASN A 250 11.69 -18.73 -0.54
CA ASN A 250 12.71 -18.68 -1.59
C ASN A 250 13.99 -17.94 -1.16
N ASN A 251 13.84 -16.83 -0.43
CA ASN A 251 14.98 -16.09 0.11
C ASN A 251 15.71 -16.87 1.22
N LEU A 252 14.96 -17.58 2.09
CA LEU A 252 15.51 -18.43 3.13
C LEU A 252 16.28 -19.60 2.53
N GLN A 253 15.68 -20.29 1.55
CA GLN A 253 16.34 -21.34 0.76
C GLN A 253 17.63 -20.80 0.14
N SER A 254 17.60 -19.67 -0.55
CA SER A 254 18.79 -19.06 -1.16
C SER A 254 19.90 -18.72 -0.15
N LYS A 255 19.53 -18.22 1.04
CA LYS A 255 20.49 -17.95 2.14
C LYS A 255 21.05 -19.23 2.75
N LEU A 256 20.28 -20.30 2.84
CA LEU A 256 20.74 -21.60 3.34
C LEU A 256 21.67 -22.27 2.32
N TYR A 257 21.30 -22.30 1.03
CA TYR A 257 22.14 -22.86 -0.03
C TYR A 257 23.46 -22.10 -0.20
N SER A 258 23.46 -20.77 -0.14
CA SER A 258 24.70 -19.97 -0.21
C SER A 258 25.63 -20.18 0.98
N LYS A 259 25.09 -20.26 2.21
CA LYS A 259 25.87 -20.60 3.40
C LYS A 259 26.49 -22.00 3.30
N ASN A 260 25.71 -22.98 2.84
CA ASN A 260 26.17 -24.35 2.67
C ASN A 260 27.22 -24.48 1.55
N LEU A 261 27.10 -23.71 0.46
CA LEU A 261 28.11 -23.65 -0.61
C LEU A 261 29.44 -23.11 -0.11
N ASN A 262 29.44 -22.00 0.64
CA ASN A 262 30.67 -21.43 1.20
C ASN A 262 31.32 -22.37 2.23
N GLN A 263 30.52 -23.07 3.03
CA GLN A 263 31.01 -24.07 3.98
C GLN A 263 31.57 -25.31 3.27
N ALA A 264 30.92 -25.76 2.18
CA ALA A 264 31.43 -26.86 1.36
C ALA A 264 32.74 -26.47 0.67
N ILE A 265 32.82 -25.30 0.05
CA ILE A 265 34.03 -24.80 -0.65
C ILE A 265 35.21 -24.69 0.34
N SER A 266 35.00 -24.07 1.51
CA SER A 266 36.04 -23.98 2.53
C SER A 266 36.47 -25.34 3.09
N THR A 267 35.55 -26.31 3.19
CA THR A 267 35.88 -27.69 3.57
C THR A 267 36.71 -28.38 2.50
N TRP A 268 36.40 -28.17 1.22
CA TRP A 268 37.18 -28.72 0.09
C TRP A 268 38.56 -28.07 -0.05
N GLU A 269 38.70 -26.77 0.23
CA GLU A 269 40.00 -26.09 0.28
C GLU A 269 40.87 -26.59 1.43
N LEU A 270 40.27 -26.91 2.59
CA LEU A 270 40.97 -27.49 3.74
C LEU A 270 41.38 -28.96 3.53
N ILE A 271 40.59 -29.73 2.77
CA ILE A 271 40.85 -31.14 2.49
C ILE A 271 41.77 -31.31 1.27
N GLY A 272 41.67 -30.44 0.26
CA GLY A 272 42.50 -30.47 -0.96
C GLY A 272 43.94 -30.00 -0.77
N GLY A 273 44.29 -29.48 0.42
CA GLY A 273 45.62 -28.94 0.73
C GLY A 273 46.56 -29.88 1.49
N ARG A 274 46.16 -31.12 1.81
CA ARG A 274 47.04 -32.12 2.43
C ARG A 274 47.00 -33.46 1.71
N ASP A 275 48.16 -33.80 1.17
CA ASP A 275 48.65 -35.14 0.86
C ASP A 275 48.19 -35.81 -0.45
N VAL A 276 48.91 -35.51 -1.55
CA VAL A 276 49.47 -36.54 -2.44
C VAL A 276 50.82 -36.08 -3.02
N PHE A 277 51.88 -35.98 -2.21
CA PHE A 277 53.27 -36.07 -2.68
C PHE A 277 54.19 -36.53 -1.54
N ASP A 278 54.07 -37.78 -1.11
CA ASP A 278 55.24 -38.49 -0.58
C ASP A 278 55.06 -40.01 -0.63
N THR A 279 55.56 -40.63 -1.69
CA THR A 279 55.90 -42.06 -1.71
C THR A 279 57.30 -42.23 -2.28
N GLY A 280 58.29 -42.01 -1.42
CA GLY A 280 59.36 -42.97 -1.14
C GLY A 280 60.18 -43.48 -2.33
N ALA A 281 61.23 -42.74 -2.69
CA ALA A 281 62.40 -43.29 -3.36
C ALA A 281 63.45 -43.73 -2.32
N SER A 282 63.56 -45.03 -2.05
CA SER A 282 64.75 -45.61 -1.39
C SER A 282 65.43 -46.58 -2.36
N SER A 283 66.48 -46.09 -3.02
CA SER A 283 67.41 -46.87 -3.84
C SER A 283 68.51 -47.46 -2.97
N LEU A 284 68.68 -48.79 -3.12
CA LEU A 284 69.70 -49.63 -2.51
C LEU A 284 71.13 -49.22 -2.92
N ARG A 285 72.02 -49.09 -1.93
CA ARG A 285 73.47 -49.30 -2.05
C ARG A 285 73.91 -50.27 -0.95
N GLY A 286 74.65 -51.30 -1.33
CA GLY A 286 75.29 -52.25 -0.42
C GLY A 286 74.94 -53.69 -0.74
#